data_AF-A0A969BNX8-F1
#
_entry.id   AF-A0A969BNX8-F1
#
_cell.length_a   1.000
_cell.length_b   1.000
_cell.length_c   1.000
_cell.angle_alpha   90.00
_cell.angle_beta   90.00
_cell.angle_gamma   90.00
#
_symmetry.space_group_name_H-M   'P 1'
#
loop_
_entity.id
_entity.type
_entity.pdbx_description
1 polymer ?
#
loop_
_entity_poly.entity_id
_entity_poly.type
_entity_poly.pdbx_seq_one_letter_code
_entity_poly.pdbx_strand_id
1 'polypeptide(L)'
;MTAKDIESKTRKVLIERFPEAAALHPDSLAMENVAEWDSMAQVEVVVALELLFGIEADTRLVEARSLCELAAAVETLLEGAATPVS
;
A
#
# COMPACT_ATOMS: atom_id res chain seq x y z
N MET A 1 3.13 12.41 9.73
CA MET A 1 3.45 10.96 9.71
C MET A 1 4.73 10.81 8.91
N THR A 2 5.69 9.97 9.33
CA THR A 2 6.97 9.83 8.61
C THR A 2 6.88 8.77 7.50
N ALA A 3 7.77 8.83 6.50
CA ALA A 3 7.88 7.80 5.45
C ALA A 3 8.02 6.38 6.04
N LYS A 4 8.78 6.24 7.13
CA LYS A 4 8.95 4.97 7.84
C LYS A 4 7.66 4.48 8.49
N ASP A 5 6.84 5.39 9.02
CA ASP A 5 5.53 5.04 9.58
C ASP A 5 4.57 4.58 8.47
N ILE A 6 4.60 5.23 7.31
CA ILE A 6 3.81 4.87 6.14
C ILE A 6 4.18 3.47 5.68
N GLU A 7 5.47 3.22 5.42
CA GLU A 7 5.95 1.91 4.98
C GLU A 7 5.60 0.82 5.99
N SER A 8 5.79 1.07 7.30
CA SER A 8 5.46 0.10 8.34
C SER A 8 3.96 -0.24 8.37
N LYS A 9 3.09 0.75 8.20
CA LYS A 9 1.63 0.56 8.16
C LYS A 9 1.18 -0.13 6.88
N THR A 10 1.71 0.27 5.73
CA THR A 10 1.44 -0.39 4.43
C THR A 10 1.89 -1.85 4.46
N ARG A 11 3.08 -2.12 5.03
CA ARG A 11 3.58 -3.48 5.23
C ARG A 11 2.61 -4.30 6.07
N LYS A 12 2.09 -3.73 7.15
CA LYS A 12 1.12 -4.41 8.01
C LYS A 12 -0.15 -4.80 7.23
N VAL A 13 -0.69 -3.91 6.40
CA VAL A 13 -1.85 -4.21 5.54
C VAL A 13 -1.55 -5.39 4.62
N LEU A 14 -0.39 -5.40 3.96
CA LEU A 14 0.02 -6.50 3.09
C LEU A 14 0.22 -7.81 3.84
N ILE A 15 0.82 -7.81 5.04
CA ILE A 15 0.99 -9.02 5.85
C ILE A 15 -0.38 -9.60 6.27
N GLU A 16 -1.32 -8.73 6.64
CA GLU A 16 -2.67 -9.17 7.01
C GLU A 16 -3.44 -9.76 5.83
N ARG A 17 -3.24 -9.24 4.61
CA ARG A 17 -3.89 -9.78 3.42
C ARG A 17 -3.19 -10.99 2.82
N PHE A 18 -1.87 -11.05 2.87
CA PHE A 18 -1.06 -12.10 2.27
C PHE A 18 -0.09 -12.71 3.30
N PRO A 19 -0.61 -13.39 4.33
CA PRO A 19 0.20 -13.93 5.42
C PRO A 19 1.20 -15.00 4.94
N GLU A 20 0.83 -15.80 3.94
CA GLU A 20 1.71 -16.83 3.38
C GLU A 20 2.88 -16.22 2.61
N ALA A 21 2.62 -15.20 1.78
CA ALA A 21 3.67 -14.50 1.06
C ALA A 21 4.61 -13.73 2.01
N ALA A 22 4.05 -13.14 3.08
CA ALA A 22 4.85 -12.53 4.14
C ALA A 22 5.74 -13.52 4.89
N ALA A 23 5.28 -14.76 5.08
CA ALA A 23 6.08 -15.80 5.72
C ALA A 23 7.23 -16.28 4.81
N LEU A 24 7.00 -16.34 3.50
CA LEU A 24 8.01 -16.75 2.52
C LEU A 24 9.03 -15.63 2.22
N HIS A 25 8.58 -14.38 2.19
CA HIS A 25 9.39 -13.22 1.84
C HIS A 25 9.20 -12.07 2.86
N PRO A 26 9.66 -12.26 4.12
CA PRO A 26 9.43 -11.29 5.20
C PRO A 26 10.05 -9.91 4.91
N ASP A 27 11.17 -9.90 4.19
CA ASP A 27 11.91 -8.69 3.84
C ASP A 27 11.42 -8.05 2.53
N SER A 28 10.70 -8.79 1.68
CA SER A 28 10.29 -8.35 0.34
C SER A 28 8.87 -8.80 -0.01
N LEU A 29 7.88 -7.98 0.35
CA LEU A 29 6.50 -8.10 -0.13
C LEU A 29 6.38 -7.51 -1.54
N ALA A 30 7.22 -7.99 -2.46
CA ALA A 30 7.03 -7.73 -3.88
C ALA A 30 5.82 -8.53 -4.35
N MET A 31 4.89 -7.88 -5.06
CA MET A 31 3.62 -8.52 -5.43
C MET A 31 3.80 -9.67 -6.41
N GLU A 32 4.90 -9.66 -7.16
CA GLU A 32 5.30 -10.79 -8.02
C GLU A 32 5.53 -12.09 -7.23
N ASN A 33 5.80 -12.01 -5.92
CA ASN A 33 5.98 -13.16 -5.05
C ASN A 33 4.70 -13.56 -4.31
N VAL A 34 3.60 -12.84 -4.53
CA VAL A 34 2.31 -13.10 -3.91
C VAL A 34 1.44 -13.82 -4.93
N ALA A 35 1.33 -15.16 -4.81
CA ALA A 35 0.59 -15.98 -5.77
C ALA A 35 -0.89 -15.58 -5.91
N GLU A 36 -1.48 -15.02 -4.84
CA GLU A 36 -2.86 -14.54 -4.79
C GLU A 36 -3.01 -13.06 -5.20
N TRP A 37 -1.93 -12.41 -5.65
CA TRP A 37 -2.02 -11.02 -6.09
C TRP A 37 -2.68 -10.92 -7.46
N ASP A 38 -4.01 -10.80 -7.42
CA ASP A 38 -4.86 -10.54 -8.58
C ASP A 38 -5.52 -9.15 -8.50
N SER A 39 -6.37 -8.83 -9.47
CA SER A 39 -7.07 -7.54 -9.51
C SER A 39 -8.00 -7.32 -8.32
N MET A 40 -8.58 -8.38 -7.73
CA MET A 40 -9.44 -8.24 -6.56
C MET A 40 -8.61 -7.94 -5.32
N ALA A 41 -7.55 -8.71 -5.10
CA ALA A 41 -6.64 -8.52 -3.98
C ALA A 41 -5.97 -7.12 -4.01
N GLN A 42 -5.68 -6.62 -5.21
CA GLN A 42 -5.21 -5.26 -5.42
C GLN A 42 -6.23 -4.21 -4.97
N VAL A 43 -7.49 -4.35 -5.35
CA VAL A 43 -8.57 -3.45 -4.92
C VAL A 43 -8.74 -3.47 -3.40
N GLU A 44 -8.71 -4.65 -2.79
CA GLU A 44 -8.83 -4.78 -1.33
C GLU A 44 -7.70 -4.06 -0.58
N VAL A 45 -6.46 -4.18 -1.05
CA VAL A 45 -5.32 -3.46 -0.49
C VAL A 45 -5.49 -1.96 -0.65
N VAL A 46 -5.88 -1.50 -1.84
CA VAL A 46 -6.08 -0.08 -2.12
C VAL A 46 -7.13 0.51 -1.16
N VAL A 47 -8.28 -0.14 -1.03
CA VAL A 47 -9.35 0.29 -0.10
C VAL A 47 -8.88 0.28 1.35
N ALA A 48 -8.11 -0.74 1.76
CA ALA A 48 -7.55 -0.79 3.11
C ALA A 48 -6.59 0.38 3.38
N LEU A 49 -5.80 0.78 2.38
CA LEU A 49 -4.88 1.92 2.49
C LEU A 49 -5.64 3.25 2.51
N GLU A 50 -6.66 3.43 1.68
CA GLU A 50 -7.56 4.60 1.72
C GLU A 50 -8.14 4.81 3.12
N LEU A 51 -8.73 3.76 3.69
CA LEU A 51 -9.34 3.81 5.01
C LEU A 51 -8.31 4.05 6.12
N LEU A 52 -7.12 3.43 6.03
CA LEU A 52 -6.09 3.55 7.05
C LEU A 52 -5.44 4.93 7.08
N PHE A 53 -5.26 5.54 5.91
CA PHE A 53 -4.56 6.81 5.76
C PHE A 53 -5.47 8.01 5.54
N GLY A 54 -6.77 7.80 5.32
CA GLY A 54 -7.72 8.86 5.04
C GLY A 54 -7.43 9.56 3.72
N ILE A 55 -7.00 8.79 2.71
CA ILE A 55 -6.67 9.27 1.37
C ILE A 55 -7.68 8.74 0.35
N GLU A 56 -7.82 9.44 -0.76
CA GLU A 56 -8.53 8.94 -1.94
C GLU A 56 -7.52 8.29 -2.87
N ALA A 57 -7.82 7.06 -3.31
CA ALA A 57 -6.94 6.31 -4.19
C ALA A 57 -6.92 6.87 -5.59
N ASP A 58 -5.77 6.74 -6.23
CA ASP A 58 -5.59 7.05 -7.64
C ASP A 58 -4.85 5.93 -8.37
N THR A 59 -4.52 6.19 -9.63
CA THR A 59 -3.83 5.23 -10.49
C THR A 59 -2.50 4.76 -9.92
N ARG A 60 -1.79 5.56 -9.11
CA ARG A 60 -0.49 5.16 -8.53
C ARG A 60 -0.64 4.04 -7.52
N LEU A 61 -1.69 4.09 -6.70
CA LEU A 61 -2.00 3.01 -5.76
C LEU A 61 -2.44 1.73 -6.48
N VAL A 62 -3.22 1.87 -7.56
CA VAL A 62 -3.70 0.73 -8.35
C VAL A 62 -2.60 0.12 -9.22
N GLU A 63 -1.61 0.89 -9.67
CA GLU A 63 -0.52 0.38 -10.51
C GLU A 63 0.67 -0.15 -9.70
N ALA A 64 0.75 0.14 -8.41
CA ALA A 64 1.85 -0.29 -7.56
C ALA A 64 2.00 -1.82 -7.54
N ARG A 65 3.24 -2.28 -7.70
CA ARG A 65 3.64 -3.70 -7.77
C ARG A 65 4.53 -4.15 -6.59
N SER A 66 4.79 -3.24 -5.65
CA SER A 66 5.64 -3.52 -4.49
C SER A 66 5.22 -2.72 -3.27
N LEU A 67 5.65 -3.17 -2.09
CA LEU A 67 5.48 -2.41 -0.84
C LEU A 67 6.05 -0.99 -0.95
N CYS A 68 7.23 -0.83 -1.55
CA CYS A 68 7.87 0.48 -1.70
C CYS A 68 7.04 1.41 -2.58
N GLU A 69 6.52 0.91 -3.70
CA GLU A 69 5.63 1.69 -4.58
C GLU A 69 4.33 2.07 -3.89
N LEU A 70 3.70 1.14 -3.16
CA LEU A 70 2.49 1.44 -2.38
C LEU A 70 2.77 2.50 -1.32
N ALA A 71 3.87 2.37 -0.56
CA ALA A 71 4.23 3.34 0.47
C ALA A 71 4.50 4.73 -0.13
N ALA A 72 5.20 4.81 -1.26
CA ALA A 72 5.47 6.08 -1.95
C ALA A 72 4.19 6.71 -2.53
N ALA A 73 3.27 5.89 -3.06
CA ALA A 73 1.97 6.37 -3.55
C ALA A 73 1.14 6.97 -2.40
N VAL A 74 1.06 6.28 -1.27
CA VAL A 74 0.40 6.79 -0.04
C VAL A 74 1.05 8.09 0.42
N GLU A 75 2.37 8.15 0.47
CA GLU A 75 3.11 9.36 0.88
C GLU A 75 2.75 10.55 -0.02
N THR A 76 2.78 10.36 -1.34
CA THR A 76 2.47 11.44 -2.27
C THR A 76 1.01 11.90 -2.16
N LEU A 77 0.08 10.98 -1.90
CA LEU A 77 -1.34 11.30 -1.69
C LEU A 77 -1.58 12.09 -0.39
N LEU A 78 -0.86 11.75 0.68
CA LEU A 78 -0.93 12.48 1.94
C LEU A 78 -0.35 13.90 1.83
N GLU A 79 0.73 14.06 1.08
CA GLU A 79 1.31 15.38 0.79
C GLU A 79 0.35 16.25 -0.03
N GLY A 80 -0.33 15.67 -1.03
CA GLY A 80 -1.34 16.37 -1.83
C GLY A 80 -2.60 16.72 -1.04
N ALA A 81 -3.02 15.87 -0.09
CA ALA A 81 -4.16 16.15 0.79
C ALA A 81 -3.87 17.30 1.79
N ALA A 82 -2.60 17.57 2.09
CA ALA A 82 -2.20 18.64 3.00
C ALA A 82 -2.20 20.03 2.35
N THR A 83 -2.39 20.15 1.03
CA THR A 83 -2.62 21.43 0.36
C THR A 83 -4.11 21.76 0.28
N PRO A 84 -4.66 22.62 1.15
CA PRO A 84 -6.02 23.08 0.98
C PRO A 84 -6.08 23.94 -0.28
N VAL A 85 -6.97 23.58 -1.20
CA VAL A 85 -7.35 24.46 -2.32
C VAL A 85 -7.90 25.75 -1.70
N SER A 86 -7.15 26.84 -1.85
CA SER A 86 -7.56 28.19 -1.43
C SER A 86 -8.57 28.80 -2.39
#